data_AF-A0A1I4Z422-F1
#
_entry.id   AF-A0A1I4Z422-F1
#
_cell.length_a   1.000
_cell.length_b   1.000
_cell.length_c   1.000
_cell.angle_alpha   90.00
_cell.angle_beta   90.00
_cell.angle_gamma   90.00
#
_symmetry.space_group_name_H-M   'P 1'
#
loop_
_entity.id
_entity.type
_entity.pdbx_description
1 polymer ?
#
loop_
_entity_poly.entity_id
_entity_poly.type
_entity_poly.pdbx_seq_one_letter_code
_entity_poly.pdbx_strand_id
1 'polypeptide(L)' 'MILRDYLLELAQKPDKVAALRADPKAALAASGLSEADQNIVTSADPGKIRAALGGLGAADNVTVVIVIAVL' A
#
# COMPACT_ATOMS: atom_id res chain seq x y z
N MET A 1 -5.29 -11.87 -1.40
CA MET A 1 -3.87 -11.45 -1.33
C MET A 1 -3.63 -10.81 0.04
N ILE A 2 -2.42 -10.83 0.60
CA ILE A 2 -2.14 -10.14 1.87
C ILE A 2 -1.57 -8.73 1.62
N LEU A 3 -1.83 -7.78 2.52
CA LEU A 3 -1.39 -6.38 2.41
C LEU A 3 0.11 -6.25 2.16
N ARG A 4 0.93 -7.07 2.84
CA ARG A 4 2.40 -7.06 2.69
C ARG A 4 2.84 -7.33 1.25
N ASP A 5 2.29 -8.37 0.62
CA ASP A 5 2.66 -8.77 -0.74
C ASP A 5 2.25 -7.70 -1.75
N TYR A 6 1.10 -7.06 -1.52
CA TYR A 6 0.65 -5.94 -2.35
C TYR A 6 1.59 -4.73 -2.26
N LEU A 7 1.99 -4.34 -1.04
CA LEU A 7 2.92 -3.22 -0.84
C LEU A 7 4.31 -3.51 -1.43
N LEU A 8 4.79 -4.76 -1.32
CA LEU A 8 6.01 -5.21 -1.99
C LEU A 8 5.87 -5.14 -3.51
N GLU A 9 4.73 -5.56 -4.06
CA GLU A 9 4.47 -5.49 -5.49
C GLU A 9 4.45 -4.03 -5.99
N LEU A 10 3.84 -3.12 -5.23
CA LEU A 10 3.88 -1.68 -5.52
C LEU A 10 5.32 -1.14 -5.48
N ALA A 11 6.13 -1.53 -4.50
CA ALA A 11 7.51 -1.09 -4.40
C ALA A 11 8.39 -1.58 -5.56
N GLN A 12 8.07 -2.74 -6.15
CA GLN A 12 8.84 -3.34 -7.25
C GLN A 12 8.32 -2.95 -8.64
N LYS A 13 7.04 -2.55 -8.77
CA LYS A 13 6.40 -2.28 -10.06
C LYS A 13 5.95 -0.82 -10.16
N PRO A 14 6.76 0.06 -10.78
CA PRO A 14 6.40 1.48 -10.93
C PRO A 14 5.09 1.69 -11.71
N ASP A 15 4.77 0.82 -12.67
CA ASP A 15 3.49 0.88 -13.40
C ASP A 15 2.28 0.68 -12.50
N LYS A 16 2.40 -0.18 -11.47
CA LYS A 16 1.33 -0.38 -10.49
C LYS A 16 1.17 0.81 -9.57
N VAL A 17 2.26 1.49 -9.23
CA VAL A 17 2.20 2.77 -8.50
C VAL A 17 1.52 3.84 -9.34
N ALA A 18 1.83 3.92 -10.65
CA ALA A 18 1.16 4.83 -11.57
C ALA A 18 -0.34 4.52 -11.70
N ALA A 19 -0.72 3.25 -11.79
CA ALA A 19 -2.12 2.83 -11.82
C ALA A 19 -2.85 3.14 -10.51
N LEU A 20 -2.22 2.88 -9.36
CA LEU A 20 -2.76 3.24 -8.04
C LEU A 20 -2.91 4.75 -7.87
N ARG A 21 -1.99 5.54 -8.43
CA ARG A 21 -2.05 7.01 -8.42
C ARG A 21 -3.13 7.55 -9.34
N ALA A 22 -3.33 6.93 -10.51
CA ALA A 22 -4.35 7.34 -11.47
C ALA A 22 -5.77 7.01 -10.99
N ASP A 23 -5.98 5.80 -10.47
CA ASP A 23 -7.26 5.37 -9.91
C ASP A 23 -7.05 4.40 -8.73
N PRO A 24 -7.02 4.92 -7.49
CA PRO A 24 -6.80 4.10 -6.31
C PRO A 24 -7.88 3.02 -6.13
N LYS A 25 -9.15 3.35 -6.42
CA LYS A 25 -10.26 2.41 -6.24
C LYS A 25 -10.16 1.25 -7.22
N ALA A 26 -9.91 1.53 -8.49
CA ALA A 26 -9.77 0.48 -9.49
C ALA A 26 -8.54 -0.41 -9.23
N ALA A 27 -7.40 0.19 -8.88
CA ALA A 27 -6.17 -0.55 -8.59
C ALA A 27 -6.28 -1.43 -7.33
N LEU A 28 -7.01 -0.97 -6.31
CA LEU A 28 -7.27 -1.73 -5.09
C LEU A 28 -8.32 -2.82 -5.30
N ALA A 29 -9.38 -2.57 -6.06
CA ALA A 29 -10.35 -3.60 -6.43
C ALA A 29 -9.68 -4.76 -7.21
N ALA A 30 -8.72 -4.45 -8.09
CA ALA A 30 -7.95 -5.45 -8.85
C ALA A 30 -6.90 -6.20 -8.02
N SER A 31 -6.60 -5.75 -6.80
CA SER A 31 -5.56 -6.35 -5.94
C SER A 31 -6.03 -7.60 -5.17
N GLY A 32 -7.34 -7.81 -5.03
CA GLY A 32 -7.88 -8.89 -4.20
C GLY A 32 -7.54 -8.75 -2.70
N LEU A 33 -7.32 -7.52 -2.24
CA LEU A 33 -7.22 -7.14 -0.83
C LEU A 33 -8.60 -7.10 -0.17
N SER A 34 -8.65 -7.30 1.15
CA SER A 34 -9.86 -7.08 1.93
C SER A 34 -10.25 -5.59 1.95
N GLU A 35 -11.53 -5.26 2.15
CA GLU A 35 -11.97 -3.86 2.26
C GLU A 35 -11.22 -3.09 3.36
N ALA A 36 -10.88 -3.77 4.46
CA ALA A 36 -10.08 -3.18 5.53
C ALA A 36 -8.68 -2.77 5.05
N ASP A 37 -7.99 -3.67 4.34
CA ASP A 37 -6.65 -3.41 3.79
C ASP A 37 -6.68 -2.34 2.70
N GLN A 38 -7.71 -2.35 1.85
CA GLN A 38 -7.90 -1.30 0.84
C GLN A 38 -8.05 0.07 1.48
N ASN A 39 -8.83 0.19 2.55
CA ASN A 39 -8.96 1.44 3.30
C ASN A 39 -7.64 1.89 3.93
N ILE A 40 -6.81 0.95 4.38
CA ILE A 40 -5.47 1.25 4.91
C ILE A 40 -4.56 1.82 3.81
N VAL A 41 -4.50 1.18 2.64
CA VAL A 41 -3.70 1.68 1.50
C VAL A 41 -4.23 3.04 1.02
N THR A 42 -5.55 3.18 0.89
CA THR A 42 -6.18 4.45 0.45
C THR A 42 -5.96 5.58 1.44
N SER A 43 -5.88 5.27 2.74
CA SER A 43 -5.62 6.28 3.76
C SER A 43 -4.25 6.94 3.63
N ALA A 44 -3.31 6.30 2.92
CA ALA A 44 -1.90 6.70 2.79
C ALA A 44 -1.21 6.97 4.14
N ASP A 45 -1.79 6.48 5.24
CA ASP A 45 -1.35 6.77 6.60
C ASP A 45 -0.28 5.74 7.00
N PRO A 46 0.98 6.16 7.19
CA PRO A 46 2.07 5.24 7.54
C PRO A 46 1.83 4.52 8.87
N GLY A 47 1.14 5.16 9.83
CA GLY A 47 0.79 4.57 11.11
C GLY A 47 -0.23 3.44 10.94
N LYS A 48 -1.27 3.65 10.12
CA LYS A 48 -2.27 2.61 9.81
C LYS A 48 -1.67 1.46 9.01
N ILE A 49 -0.83 1.75 8.02
CA ILE A 49 -0.13 0.73 7.23
C ILE A 49 0.76 -0.11 8.15
N ARG A 50 1.52 0.53 9.05
CA ARG A 50 2.39 -0.18 10.00
C ARG A 50 1.62 -1.00 11.02
N ALA A 51 0.51 -0.49 11.53
CA ALA A 51 -0.38 -1.22 12.44
C ALA A 51 -1.00 -2.45 11.75
N ALA A 52 -1.45 -2.29 10.50
CA ALA A 52 -2.03 -3.36 9.70
C ALA A 52 -1.04 -4.47 9.35
N LEU A 53 0.25 -4.12 9.18
CA LEU A 53 1.34 -5.08 9.00
C LEU A 53 1.75 -5.81 10.29
N GLY A 54 0.95 -5.74 11.35
CA GLY A 54 1.19 -6.45 12.61
C GLY A 54 2.24 -5.79 13.49
N GLY A 55 2.49 -4.48 13.32
CA GLY A 55 3.47 -3.77 14.13
C GLY A 55 4.89 -4.32 13.96
N LEU A 56 5.22 -4.81 12.74
CA LEU A 56 6.54 -5.31 12.38
C LEU A 56 7.61 -4.41 13.00
N GLY A 57 8.42 -5.02 13.88
CA GLY A 57 9.52 -4.41 14.58
C GLY A 57 10.34 -3.56 13.62
N ALA A 58 10.73 -2.38 14.11
CA ALA A 58 11.33 -1.27 13.40
C ALA A 58 12.68 -1.55 12.69
N ALA A 59 13.01 -2.77 12.29
CA ALA A 59 14.39 -3.15 11.97
C ALA A 59 14.72 -3.32 10.48
N ASP A 60 13.78 -3.66 9.59
CA ASP A 60 14.19 -3.97 8.21
C ASP A 60 13.29 -3.33 7.14
N ASN A 61 13.75 -2.16 6.70
CA ASN A 61 13.83 -1.75 5.29
C ASN A 61 12.55 -1.65 4.45
N VAL A 62 11.34 -1.71 5.01
CA VAL A 62 10.14 -1.31 4.27
C VAL A 62 9.99 0.21 4.39
N THR A 63 10.84 0.93 3.64
CA THR A 63 10.52 2.31 3.25
C THR A 63 9.28 2.21 2.37
N VAL A 64 8.10 2.25 3.00
CA VAL A 64 6.84 2.36 2.29
C VAL A 64 6.93 3.68 1.55
N VAL A 65 7.20 3.62 0.25
CA VAL A 65 7.23 4.80 -0.61
C VAL A 65 5.80 5.31 -0.68
N ILE A 66 5.45 6.25 0.20
CA ILE A 66 4.20 6.99 0.14
C ILE A 66 4.35 7.98 -1.02
N VAL A 67 4.14 7.51 -2.24
CA VAL A 67 3.90 8.38 -3.41
C VAL A 67 2.40 8.73 -3.43
N ILE A 68 1.87 9.26 -2.33
CA ILE A 68 0.51 9.81 -2.32
C ILE A 68 0.48 11.07 -1.45
N ALA A 69 1.31 12.06 -1.79
CA ALA A 69 1.10 13.47 -1.44
C ALA A 69 2.27 14.32 -1.98
N VAL A 70 2.40 14.44 -3.30
CA VAL A 70 3.01 15.66 -3.86
C VAL A 70 2.17 16.05 -5.07
N LEU A 71 1.35 17.07 -4.83
CA LEU A 71 0.79 17.97 -5.84
C LEU A 71 1.87 18.41 -6.83
#